data_AF-A0A939XR03-F1
#
_entry.id   AF-A0A939XR03-F1
#
_cell.length_a   1.000
_cell.length_b   1.000
_cell.length_c   1.000
_cell.angle_alpha   90.00
_cell.angle_beta   90.00
_cell.angle_gamma   90.00
#
_symmetry.space_group_name_H-M   'P 1'
#
loop_
_entity.id
_entity.type
_entity.pdbx_description
1 polymer ?
#
loop_
_entity_poly.entity_id
_entity_poly.type
_entity_poly.pdbx_seq_one_letter_code
_entity_poly.pdbx_strand_id
1 'polypeptide(L)'
;ADLVIWSEGCLSRPFPSAEFYYNWHPKQRPLIEFIQDMKVPYSESLLFDANKCDNFETSFKKSLGLGVFCADLGYLNVYNKTGDVISYLVAIRKLTEALKLAQFFDFPTLKRIATNNNNLDSLLVLSTMSYHNMDMYLCANDRADVSAMMVTGVWTESLYLAAQVYKKKENKRMRDHIASQKNILDALMSALVHYMGNNADYVKLVSAFKELAKAYEPVVIENVEGEDKVEMLNGQAVTTQGSYTVITVSDEQMTQIVKAVETLRKKITEAL
;
A
#
# COMPACT_ATOMS: atom_id res chain seq x y z
N ALA A 1 -4.45 10.96 -0.75
CA ALA A 1 -3.72 10.02 0.10
C ALA A 1 -4.60 8.80 0.37
N ASP A 2 -4.23 7.63 -0.12
CA ASP A 2 -4.95 6.38 0.15
C ASP A 2 -3.91 5.46 0.76
N LEU A 3 -4.24 4.77 1.86
CA LEU A 3 -3.32 3.84 2.52
C LEU A 3 -2.74 2.80 1.54
N VAL A 4 -3.42 2.55 0.42
CA VAL A 4 -3.07 1.60 -0.64
C VAL A 4 -2.38 2.25 -1.87
N ILE A 5 -2.25 3.58 -1.93
CA ILE A 5 -1.55 4.27 -3.06
C ILE A 5 -0.03 3.99 -3.08
N TRP A 6 0.58 3.61 -1.95
CA TRP A 6 1.99 3.19 -1.98
C TRP A 6 2.20 1.91 -2.80
N SER A 7 1.19 1.05 -2.93
CA SER A 7 1.25 -0.15 -3.76
C SER A 7 0.63 0.04 -5.15
N GLU A 8 -0.40 0.88 -5.28
CA GLU A 8 -1.04 1.16 -6.57
C GLU A 8 -0.17 2.02 -7.49
N GLY A 9 0.63 2.94 -6.92
CA GLY A 9 1.60 3.74 -7.67
C GLY A 9 2.82 2.96 -8.16
N CYS A 10 3.14 1.82 -7.52
CA CYS A 10 4.38 1.07 -7.81
C CYS A 10 4.20 -0.10 -8.78
N LEU A 11 2.98 -0.60 -8.97
CA LEU A 11 2.79 -1.91 -9.62
C LEU A 11 1.92 -1.92 -10.86
N SER A 12 1.56 -0.74 -11.38
CA SER A 12 0.71 -0.71 -12.57
C SER A 12 1.47 -0.47 -13.89
N ARG A 13 2.47 0.43 -14.01
CA ARG A 13 3.22 0.76 -15.27
C ARG A 13 4.52 1.58 -15.03
N PRO A 14 5.46 1.70 -16.01
CA PRO A 14 6.69 2.51 -15.86
C PRO A 14 6.50 4.03 -16.09
N PHE A 15 7.12 4.86 -15.21
CA PHE A 15 7.52 6.30 -15.34
C PHE A 15 6.42 7.38 -15.67
N PRO A 16 6.78 8.67 -15.83
CA PRO A 16 6.33 9.88 -15.08
C PRO A 16 4.91 10.43 -15.38
N SER A 17 3.96 9.63 -15.86
CA SER A 17 2.66 10.12 -16.38
C SER A 17 1.46 9.93 -15.43
N ALA A 18 1.70 9.76 -14.12
CA ALA A 18 0.63 9.64 -13.12
C ALA A 18 -0.16 10.95 -12.87
N GLU A 19 0.23 12.05 -13.51
CA GLU A 19 -0.38 13.37 -13.33
C GLU A 19 -1.80 13.48 -13.93
N PHE A 20 -2.22 12.54 -14.78
CA PHE A 20 -3.51 12.61 -15.49
C PHE A 20 -4.49 11.45 -15.25
N TYR A 21 -4.13 10.43 -14.47
CA TYR A 21 -4.97 9.22 -14.30
C TYR A 21 -6.16 9.39 -13.33
N TYR A 22 -6.20 10.49 -12.56
CA TYR A 22 -7.28 10.81 -11.60
C TYR A 22 -8.20 11.94 -12.06
N ASN A 23 -8.10 12.35 -13.33
CA ASN A 23 -9.07 13.27 -13.89
C ASN A 23 -10.29 12.47 -14.35
N TRP A 24 -11.35 12.55 -13.53
CA TRP A 24 -12.76 12.53 -13.94
C TRP A 24 -13.68 11.36 -13.57
N HIS A 25 -13.95 11.28 -12.26
CA HIS A 25 -15.30 11.39 -11.67
C HIS A 25 -15.24 12.59 -10.67
N PRO A 26 -16.28 13.04 -9.92
CA PRO A 26 -15.99 13.77 -8.68
C PRO A 26 -14.96 12.92 -7.95
N LYS A 27 -13.73 13.43 -7.77
CA LYS A 27 -12.59 12.63 -7.27
C LYS A 27 -13.15 11.79 -6.13
N GLN A 28 -13.11 10.46 -6.27
CA GLN A 28 -13.47 9.65 -5.12
C GLN A 28 -12.53 10.14 -4.02
N ARG A 29 -13.08 10.72 -2.93
CA ARG A 29 -12.27 11.41 -1.92
C ARG A 29 -11.11 10.51 -1.53
N PRO A 30 -9.85 10.94 -1.49
CA PRO A 30 -8.78 10.03 -1.14
C PRO A 30 -9.13 9.12 0.05
N LEU A 31 -8.80 7.84 -0.02
CA LEU A 31 -9.18 6.82 0.98
C LEU A 31 -8.82 7.27 2.40
N ILE A 32 -7.77 8.08 2.59
CA ILE A 32 -7.44 8.69 3.89
C ILE A 32 -8.52 9.66 4.35
N GLU A 33 -8.93 10.61 3.52
CA GLU A 33 -10.04 11.52 3.85
C GLU A 33 -11.32 10.72 4.13
N PHE A 34 -11.56 9.69 3.32
CA PHE A 34 -12.69 8.80 3.51
C PHE A 34 -12.63 8.00 4.81
N ILE A 35 -11.46 7.49 5.22
CA ILE A 35 -11.27 6.80 6.51
C ILE A 35 -11.48 7.76 7.68
N GLN A 36 -11.00 9.00 7.56
CA GLN A 36 -11.24 10.05 8.55
C GLN A 36 -12.74 10.36 8.67
N ASP A 37 -13.45 10.46 7.55
CA ASP A 37 -14.90 10.67 7.51
C ASP A 37 -15.70 9.48 8.07
N MET A 38 -15.19 8.25 7.90
CA MET A 38 -15.80 7.07 8.49
C MET A 38 -15.76 7.10 10.02
N LYS A 39 -14.90 7.94 10.63
CA LYS A 39 -14.73 8.09 12.09
C LYS A 39 -14.45 6.76 12.80
N VAL A 40 -13.77 5.84 12.13
CA VAL A 40 -13.37 4.56 12.73
C VAL A 40 -12.26 4.84 13.75
N PRO A 41 -12.39 4.41 15.02
CA PRO A 41 -11.37 4.70 16.03
C PRO A 41 -10.01 4.09 15.72
N TYR A 42 -8.96 4.88 15.98
CA TYR A 42 -7.56 4.43 16.00
C TYR A 42 -7.40 3.18 16.89
N SER A 43 -6.49 2.29 16.50
CA SER A 43 -6.16 1.09 17.26
C SER A 43 -4.69 0.77 17.11
N GLU A 44 -3.93 0.98 18.18
CA GLU A 44 -2.49 0.70 18.23
C GLU A 44 -2.20 -0.80 18.02
N SER A 45 -3.10 -1.68 18.46
CA SER A 45 -2.97 -3.13 18.29
C SER A 45 -2.94 -3.61 16.84
N LEU A 46 -3.24 -2.74 15.88
CA LEU A 46 -3.17 -3.06 14.45
C LEU A 46 -1.77 -2.84 13.88
N LEU A 47 -0.93 -2.08 14.58
CA LEU A 47 0.40 -1.73 14.10
C LEU A 47 1.41 -2.83 14.41
N PHE A 48 2.47 -2.89 13.61
CA PHE A 48 3.62 -3.71 13.94
C PHE A 48 4.54 -3.03 14.93
N ASP A 49 4.98 -3.75 15.96
CA ASP A 49 5.93 -3.21 16.92
C ASP A 49 7.24 -2.76 16.24
N ALA A 50 7.46 -1.45 16.22
CA ALA A 50 8.63 -0.81 15.63
C ALA A 50 9.96 -1.31 16.23
N ASN A 51 9.95 -1.81 17.47
CA ASN A 51 11.15 -2.33 18.13
C ASN A 51 11.64 -3.64 17.51
N LYS A 52 10.79 -4.37 16.77
CA LYS A 52 11.18 -5.62 16.10
C LYS A 52 12.17 -5.43 14.95
N CYS A 53 12.39 -4.19 14.49
CA CYS A 53 13.32 -3.89 13.39
C CYS A 53 14.76 -4.40 13.66
N ASP A 54 15.17 -4.48 14.93
CA ASP A 54 16.50 -4.92 15.33
C ASP A 54 16.74 -6.43 15.10
N ASN A 55 15.67 -7.23 14.90
CA ASN A 55 15.76 -8.68 14.68
C ASN A 55 15.91 -9.06 13.19
N PHE A 56 15.91 -8.09 12.27
CA PHE A 56 15.91 -8.39 10.83
C PHE A 56 17.33 -8.65 10.31
N GLU A 57 17.70 -9.93 10.22
CA GLU A 57 19.06 -10.32 9.82
C GLU A 57 19.30 -10.24 8.30
N THR A 58 18.32 -10.66 7.48
CA THR A 58 18.51 -10.78 6.02
C THR A 58 18.04 -9.54 5.27
N SER A 59 18.56 -9.31 4.05
CA SER A 59 18.08 -8.24 3.16
C SER A 59 16.58 -8.37 2.89
N PHE A 60 16.09 -9.61 2.73
CA PHE A 60 14.68 -9.94 2.57
C PHE A 60 13.81 -9.45 3.74
N LYS A 61 14.18 -9.77 4.99
CA LYS A 61 13.42 -9.33 6.17
C LYS A 61 13.47 -7.82 6.33
N LYS A 62 14.63 -7.22 6.10
CA LYS A 62 14.81 -5.76 6.18
C LYS A 62 13.94 -5.02 5.16
N SER A 63 13.90 -5.47 3.91
CA SER A 63 13.10 -4.83 2.86
C SER A 63 11.60 -5.03 3.08
N LEU A 64 11.17 -6.25 3.41
CA LEU A 64 9.77 -6.54 3.71
C LEU A 64 9.27 -5.76 4.94
N GLY A 65 10.05 -5.75 6.02
CA GLY A 65 9.74 -5.01 7.24
C GLY A 65 9.77 -3.50 7.05
N LEU A 66 10.66 -2.98 6.21
CA LEU A 66 10.65 -1.55 5.83
C LEU A 66 9.33 -1.16 5.18
N GLY A 67 8.79 -2.00 4.29
CA GLY A 67 7.48 -1.77 3.69
C GLY A 67 6.35 -1.74 4.73
N VAL A 68 6.33 -2.71 5.64
CA VAL A 68 5.36 -2.76 6.75
C VAL A 68 5.39 -1.47 7.58
N PHE A 69 6.57 -1.01 8.00
CA PHE A 69 6.68 0.20 8.81
C PHE A 69 6.29 1.48 8.06
N CYS A 70 6.49 1.53 6.74
CA CYS A 70 6.02 2.66 5.93
C CYS A 70 4.49 2.75 5.90
N ALA A 71 3.78 1.62 5.82
CA ALA A 71 2.32 1.60 5.88
C ALA A 71 1.79 1.97 7.27
N ASP A 72 2.41 1.44 8.33
CA ASP A 72 2.10 1.77 9.71
C ASP A 72 2.31 3.26 10.01
N LEU A 73 3.41 3.84 9.50
CA LEU A 73 3.65 5.28 9.56
C LEU A 73 2.51 6.05 8.86
N GLY A 74 2.04 5.57 7.71
CA GLY A 74 0.87 6.11 7.02
C GLY A 74 -0.36 6.11 7.93
N TYR A 75 -0.68 4.98 8.56
CA TYR A 75 -1.81 4.85 9.48
C TYR A 75 -1.71 5.81 10.67
N LEU A 76 -0.56 5.90 11.32
CA LEU A 76 -0.32 6.83 12.43
C LEU A 76 -0.57 8.28 12.03
N ASN A 77 -0.14 8.66 10.83
CA ASN A 77 -0.34 10.00 10.28
C ASN A 77 -1.82 10.29 9.99
N VAL A 78 -2.57 9.34 9.41
CA VAL A 78 -4.03 9.47 9.19
C VAL A 78 -4.78 9.79 10.49
N TYR A 79 -4.33 9.19 11.59
CA TYR A 79 -4.92 9.32 12.91
C TYR A 79 -4.25 10.36 13.82
N ASN A 80 -3.33 11.16 13.28
CA ASN A 80 -2.60 12.22 13.99
C ASN A 80 -1.90 11.74 15.29
N LYS A 81 -1.33 10.52 15.27
CA LYS A 81 -0.61 9.91 16.40
C LYS A 81 0.87 10.24 16.38
N THR A 82 1.19 11.52 16.60
CA THR A 82 2.55 12.06 16.50
C THR A 82 3.55 11.51 17.52
N GLY A 83 3.08 10.98 18.65
CA GLY A 83 3.94 10.36 19.66
C GLY A 83 4.65 9.10 19.14
N ASP A 84 3.91 8.21 18.48
CA ASP A 84 4.42 6.92 18.01
C ASP A 84 5.19 7.05 16.69
N VAL A 85 4.86 8.06 15.86
CA VAL A 85 5.50 8.36 14.57
C VAL A 85 7.04 8.36 14.66
N ILE A 86 7.60 8.86 15.75
CA ILE A 86 9.07 8.94 15.93
C ILE A 86 9.70 7.55 15.95
N SER A 87 9.09 6.58 16.66
CA SER A 87 9.59 5.22 16.76
C SER A 87 9.63 4.53 15.40
N TYR A 88 8.60 4.71 14.57
CA TYR A 88 8.55 4.16 13.22
C TYR A 88 9.56 4.83 12.29
N LEU A 89 9.74 6.15 12.37
CA LEU A 89 10.78 6.85 11.60
C LEU A 89 12.19 6.38 11.96
N VAL A 90 12.46 6.09 13.25
CA VAL A 90 13.73 5.50 13.69
C VAL A 90 13.92 4.11 13.11
N ALA A 91 12.89 3.25 13.14
CA ALA A 91 12.94 1.92 12.55
C ALA A 91 13.19 1.97 11.03
N ILE A 92 12.44 2.82 10.30
CA ILE A 92 12.63 3.06 8.86
C ILE A 92 14.05 3.53 8.57
N ARG A 93 14.58 4.47 9.36
CA ARG A 93 15.97 4.95 9.21
C ARG A 93 16.98 3.82 9.40
N LYS A 94 16.87 3.03 10.46
CA LYS A 94 17.76 1.88 10.70
C LYS A 94 17.74 0.90 9.52
N LEU A 95 16.56 0.54 9.03
CA LEU A 95 16.43 -0.42 7.92
C LEU A 95 16.97 0.13 6.60
N THR A 96 16.68 1.40 6.28
CA THR A 96 17.21 2.04 5.08
C THR A 96 18.73 2.22 5.14
N GLU A 97 19.31 2.53 6.30
CA GLU A 97 20.77 2.54 6.50
C GLU A 97 21.36 1.13 6.27
N ALA A 98 20.77 0.09 6.86
CA ALA A 98 21.21 -1.29 6.69
C ALA A 98 21.09 -1.80 5.24
N LEU A 99 20.12 -1.30 4.48
CA LEU A 99 19.92 -1.61 3.06
C LEU A 99 20.76 -0.72 2.12
N LYS A 100 21.47 0.27 2.66
CA LYS A 100 22.23 1.31 1.93
C LYS A 100 21.34 2.22 1.05
N LEU A 101 20.16 2.58 1.55
CA LEU A 101 19.14 3.38 0.88
C LEU A 101 18.84 4.71 1.60
N ALA A 102 19.47 4.97 2.75
CA ALA A 102 19.20 6.17 3.57
C ALA A 102 19.36 7.50 2.79
N GLN A 103 20.23 7.53 1.79
CA GLN A 103 20.47 8.70 0.92
C GLN A 103 19.24 9.18 0.15
N PHE A 104 18.22 8.34 -0.04
CA PHE A 104 16.98 8.70 -0.74
C PHE A 104 15.95 9.37 0.17
N PHE A 105 16.21 9.44 1.48
CA PHE A 105 15.28 9.92 2.49
C PHE A 105 15.84 11.15 3.22
N ASP A 106 15.11 12.27 3.16
CA ASP A 106 15.35 13.42 4.02
C ASP A 106 14.66 13.20 5.38
N PHE A 107 15.30 12.41 6.25
CA PHE A 107 14.78 12.11 7.58
C PHE A 107 14.48 13.34 8.44
N PRO A 108 15.33 14.40 8.46
CA PRO A 108 15.00 15.65 9.14
C PRO A 108 13.67 16.25 8.68
N THR A 109 13.47 16.35 7.37
CA THR A 109 12.23 16.91 6.81
C THR A 109 11.04 15.98 7.06
N LEU A 110 11.19 14.67 6.87
CA LEU A 110 10.15 13.67 7.16
C LEU A 110 9.71 13.72 8.62
N LYS A 111 10.65 13.81 9.56
CA LYS A 111 10.35 13.94 11.00
C LYS A 111 9.56 15.21 11.29
N ARG A 112 9.98 16.35 10.73
CA ARG A 112 9.28 17.63 10.92
C ARG A 112 7.86 17.60 10.38
N ILE A 113 7.65 16.95 9.24
CA ILE A 113 6.34 16.88 8.59
C ILE A 113 5.43 15.87 9.29
N ALA A 114 5.92 14.67 9.60
CA ALA A 114 5.12 13.62 10.23
C ALA A 114 4.72 13.94 11.68
N THR A 115 5.41 14.90 12.32
CA THR A 115 5.03 15.42 13.64
C THR A 115 4.11 16.64 13.57
N ASN A 116 3.78 17.12 12.36
CA ASN A 116 2.93 18.29 12.12
C ASN A 116 1.68 17.90 11.29
N ASN A 117 0.54 17.83 11.97
CA ASN A 117 -0.72 17.23 11.48
C ASN A 117 -1.32 17.87 10.22
N ASN A 118 -0.91 19.07 9.81
CA ASN A 118 -1.50 19.77 8.67
C ASN A 118 -0.85 19.44 7.32
N ASN A 119 0.14 18.55 7.28
CA ASN A 119 0.99 18.37 6.10
C ASN A 119 0.99 16.94 5.53
N LEU A 120 -0.13 16.21 5.66
CA LEU A 120 -0.28 14.84 5.12
C LEU A 120 0.02 14.78 3.62
N ASP A 121 -0.42 15.77 2.85
CA ASP A 121 -0.15 15.83 1.41
C ASP A 121 1.33 16.04 1.11
N SER A 122 2.01 16.88 1.89
CA SER A 122 3.47 17.06 1.75
C SER A 122 4.23 15.80 2.13
N LEU A 123 3.79 15.08 3.16
CA LEU A 123 4.37 13.80 3.54
C LEU A 123 4.23 12.78 2.41
N LEU A 124 3.04 12.72 1.79
CA LEU A 124 2.77 11.84 0.67
C LEU A 124 3.71 12.15 -0.51
N VAL A 125 3.76 13.42 -0.94
CA VAL A 125 4.58 13.83 -2.09
C VAL A 125 6.05 13.48 -1.86
N LEU A 126 6.61 13.86 -0.71
CA LEU A 126 8.02 13.60 -0.41
C LEU A 126 8.32 12.11 -0.35
N SER A 127 7.46 11.34 0.31
CA SER A 127 7.71 9.92 0.51
C SER A 127 7.58 9.15 -0.82
N THR A 128 6.66 9.55 -1.70
CA THR A 128 6.54 9.02 -3.07
C THR A 128 7.77 9.35 -3.92
N MET A 129 8.28 10.59 -3.85
CA MET A 129 9.51 10.99 -4.56
C MET A 129 10.72 10.20 -4.07
N SER A 130 10.88 10.05 -2.74
CA SER A 130 11.93 9.23 -2.13
C SER A 130 11.87 7.79 -2.61
N TYR A 131 10.68 7.19 -2.63
CA TYR A 131 10.48 5.83 -3.12
C TYR A 131 10.86 5.71 -4.60
N HIS A 132 10.35 6.60 -5.45
CA HIS A 132 10.61 6.55 -6.90
C HIS A 132 12.10 6.61 -7.22
N ASN A 133 12.83 7.55 -6.61
CA ASN A 133 14.28 7.69 -6.80
C ASN A 133 15.03 6.44 -6.32
N MET A 134 14.61 5.87 -5.19
CA MET A 134 15.19 4.66 -4.64
C MET A 134 14.92 3.44 -5.53
N ASP A 135 13.70 3.29 -6.05
CA ASP A 135 13.30 2.19 -6.95
C ASP A 135 14.11 2.23 -8.26
N MET A 136 14.23 3.41 -8.89
CA MET A 136 15.08 3.61 -10.06
C MET A 136 16.52 3.16 -9.80
N TYR A 137 17.08 3.55 -8.66
CA TYR A 137 18.43 3.17 -8.27
C TYR A 137 18.55 1.66 -8.05
N LEU A 138 17.62 1.04 -7.34
CA LEU A 138 17.61 -0.40 -7.10
C LEU A 138 17.53 -1.19 -8.40
N CYS A 139 16.67 -0.77 -9.33
CA CYS A 139 16.53 -1.40 -10.64
C CYS A 139 17.80 -1.26 -11.49
N ALA A 140 18.43 -0.07 -11.50
CA ALA A 140 19.65 0.17 -12.25
C ALA A 140 20.89 -0.55 -11.70
N ASN A 141 20.82 -1.08 -10.48
CA ASN A 141 21.95 -1.74 -9.79
C ASN A 141 21.65 -3.22 -9.49
N ASP A 142 20.78 -3.88 -10.26
CA ASP A 142 20.43 -5.30 -10.11
C ASP A 142 19.90 -5.69 -8.72
N ARG A 143 19.25 -4.74 -8.02
CA ARG A 143 18.64 -4.91 -6.68
C ARG A 143 17.13 -4.72 -6.70
N ALA A 144 16.49 -5.01 -7.83
CA ALA A 144 15.04 -4.91 -7.99
C ALA A 144 14.26 -5.85 -7.05
N ASP A 145 14.90 -6.92 -6.57
CA ASP A 145 14.38 -7.81 -5.52
C ASP A 145 14.07 -7.08 -4.20
N VAL A 146 14.92 -6.12 -3.81
CA VAL A 146 14.74 -5.28 -2.61
C VAL A 146 13.50 -4.41 -2.78
N SER A 147 13.34 -3.79 -3.95
CA SER A 147 12.17 -2.95 -4.28
C SER A 147 10.88 -3.78 -4.24
N ALA A 148 10.88 -4.94 -4.90
CA ALA A 148 9.74 -5.85 -4.90
C ALA A 148 9.32 -6.27 -3.47
N MET A 149 10.28 -6.57 -2.58
CA MET A 149 9.98 -6.91 -1.19
C MET A 149 9.42 -5.72 -0.39
N MET A 150 9.95 -4.52 -0.61
CA MET A 150 9.41 -3.31 0.03
C MET A 150 7.96 -3.09 -0.36
N VAL A 151 7.62 -3.14 -1.65
CA VAL A 151 6.24 -2.99 -2.10
C VAL A 151 5.34 -4.08 -1.54
N THR A 152 5.82 -5.32 -1.50
CA THR A 152 5.08 -6.45 -0.93
C THR A 152 4.73 -6.20 0.54
N GLY A 153 5.68 -5.67 1.31
CA GLY A 153 5.48 -5.30 2.71
C GLY A 153 4.43 -4.20 2.88
N VAL A 154 4.56 -3.11 2.09
CA VAL A 154 3.61 -2.00 2.13
C VAL A 154 2.21 -2.47 1.74
N TRP A 155 2.07 -3.16 0.62
CA TRP A 155 0.78 -3.63 0.12
C TRP A 155 0.08 -4.55 1.14
N THR A 156 0.82 -5.49 1.73
CA THR A 156 0.23 -6.42 2.69
C THR A 156 -0.28 -5.69 3.94
N GLU A 157 0.51 -4.75 4.47
CA GLU A 157 0.11 -4.00 5.65
C GLU A 157 -1.08 -3.09 5.37
N SER A 158 -1.04 -2.37 4.26
CA SER A 158 -2.10 -1.46 3.86
C SER A 158 -3.42 -2.20 3.62
N LEU A 159 -3.37 -3.37 2.97
CA LEU A 159 -4.55 -4.22 2.78
C LEU A 159 -5.08 -4.77 4.11
N TYR A 160 -4.19 -5.16 5.03
CA TYR A 160 -4.57 -5.56 6.38
C TYR A 160 -5.28 -4.42 7.12
N LEU A 161 -4.69 -3.23 7.15
CA LEU A 161 -5.28 -2.06 7.81
C LEU A 161 -6.65 -1.70 7.22
N ALA A 162 -6.78 -1.71 5.88
CA ALA A 162 -8.05 -1.50 5.19
C ALA A 162 -9.10 -2.55 5.59
N ALA A 163 -8.72 -3.83 5.63
CA ALA A 163 -9.60 -4.92 6.06
C ALA A 163 -10.04 -4.76 7.52
N GLN A 164 -9.16 -4.33 8.43
CA GLN A 164 -9.53 -4.06 9.83
C GLN A 164 -10.47 -2.87 9.98
N VAL A 165 -10.26 -1.81 9.19
CA VAL A 165 -11.18 -0.66 9.15
C VAL A 165 -12.56 -1.09 8.65
N TYR A 166 -12.61 -1.92 7.59
CA TYR A 166 -13.85 -2.49 7.06
C TYR A 166 -14.58 -3.35 8.10
N LYS A 167 -13.88 -4.23 8.82
CA LYS A 167 -14.47 -5.04 9.91
C LYS A 167 -15.10 -4.18 11.01
N LYS A 168 -14.51 -3.03 11.32
CA LYS A 168 -15.06 -2.12 12.33
C LYS A 168 -16.29 -1.35 11.83
N LYS A 169 -16.32 -1.03 10.54
CA LYS A 169 -17.41 -0.30 9.92
C LYS A 169 -17.54 -0.68 8.46
N GLU A 170 -18.52 -1.54 8.18
CA GLU A 170 -18.81 -1.96 6.81
C GLU A 170 -19.18 -0.77 5.95
N ASN A 171 -18.56 -0.67 4.78
CA ASN A 171 -18.85 0.35 3.81
C ASN A 171 -18.58 -0.16 2.38
N LYS A 172 -19.50 0.12 1.47
CA LYS A 172 -19.40 -0.31 0.06
C LYS A 172 -18.10 0.13 -0.60
N ARG A 173 -17.66 1.37 -0.37
CA ARG A 173 -16.42 1.89 -0.97
C ARG A 173 -15.18 1.14 -0.47
N MET A 174 -15.10 0.87 0.83
CA MET A 174 -14.00 0.10 1.39
C MET A 174 -14.03 -1.36 0.92
N ARG A 175 -15.22 -1.94 0.82
CA ARG A 175 -15.46 -3.28 0.26
C ARG A 175 -14.95 -3.39 -1.17
N ASP A 176 -15.36 -2.47 -2.03
CA ASP A 176 -14.97 -2.41 -3.44
C ASP A 176 -13.44 -2.21 -3.56
N HIS A 177 -12.87 -1.35 -2.71
CA HIS A 177 -11.43 -1.10 -2.66
C HIS A 177 -10.61 -2.34 -2.26
N ILE A 178 -11.05 -3.10 -1.24
CA ILE A 178 -10.39 -4.35 -0.83
C ILE A 178 -10.52 -5.41 -1.93
N ALA A 179 -11.68 -5.50 -2.56
CA ALA A 179 -11.95 -6.46 -3.63
C ALA A 179 -11.16 -6.15 -4.92
N SER A 180 -10.95 -4.86 -5.24
CA SER A 180 -10.17 -4.44 -6.42
C SER A 180 -8.69 -4.83 -6.34
N GLN A 181 -8.17 -5.12 -5.14
CA GLN A 181 -6.76 -5.49 -4.94
C GLN A 181 -6.36 -6.81 -5.62
N LYS A 182 -7.31 -7.58 -6.16
CA LYS A 182 -7.04 -8.78 -6.97
C LYS A 182 -6.02 -8.54 -8.08
N ASN A 183 -6.17 -7.45 -8.84
CA ASN A 183 -5.27 -7.17 -9.97
C ASN A 183 -3.83 -6.89 -9.50
N ILE A 184 -3.69 -6.22 -8.35
CA ILE A 184 -2.39 -5.90 -7.76
C ILE A 184 -1.76 -7.15 -7.16
N LEU A 185 -2.57 -8.01 -6.55
CA LEU A 185 -2.15 -9.32 -6.07
C LEU A 185 -1.56 -10.18 -7.19
N ASP A 186 -2.18 -10.20 -8.38
CA ASP A 186 -1.67 -10.94 -9.54
C ASP A 186 -0.31 -10.39 -10.03
N ALA A 187 -0.16 -9.07 -10.05
CA ALA A 187 1.11 -8.41 -10.39
C ALA A 187 2.20 -8.70 -9.36
N LEU A 188 1.89 -8.58 -8.07
CA LEU A 188 2.79 -8.93 -6.97
C LEU A 188 3.21 -10.39 -7.04
N MET A 189 2.26 -11.30 -7.24
CA MET A 189 2.53 -12.73 -7.37
C MET A 189 3.53 -13.01 -8.50
N SER A 190 3.37 -12.35 -9.64
CA SER A 190 4.28 -12.47 -10.77
C SER A 190 5.70 -12.02 -10.40
N ALA A 191 5.84 -10.89 -9.71
CA ALA A 191 7.13 -10.38 -9.23
C ALA A 191 7.76 -11.30 -8.17
N LEU A 192 6.97 -11.78 -7.20
CA LEU A 192 7.44 -12.68 -6.14
C LEU A 192 7.95 -14.01 -6.71
N VAL A 193 7.25 -14.58 -7.68
CA VAL A 193 7.66 -15.82 -8.35
C VAL A 193 8.95 -15.61 -9.15
N HIS A 194 9.12 -14.45 -9.80
CA HIS A 194 10.33 -14.12 -10.54
C HIS A 194 11.58 -14.12 -9.64
N TYR A 195 11.50 -13.54 -8.44
CA TYR A 195 12.62 -13.46 -7.50
C TYR A 195 12.76 -14.66 -6.55
N MET A 196 11.83 -15.62 -6.61
CA MET A 196 11.73 -16.71 -5.63
C MET A 196 13.01 -17.57 -5.56
N GLY A 197 13.56 -17.93 -6.72
CA GLY A 197 14.69 -18.85 -6.82
C GLY A 197 14.55 -20.08 -5.92
N ASN A 198 15.62 -20.42 -5.21
CA ASN A 198 15.65 -21.47 -4.17
C ASN A 198 15.64 -20.90 -2.74
N ASN A 199 15.31 -19.61 -2.57
CA ASN A 199 15.33 -18.98 -1.26
C ASN A 199 14.09 -19.39 -0.45
N ALA A 200 14.32 -20.04 0.69
CA ALA A 200 13.25 -20.55 1.55
C ALA A 200 12.27 -19.47 2.04
N ASP A 201 12.74 -18.24 2.25
CA ASP A 201 11.90 -17.13 2.69
C ASP A 201 10.92 -16.71 1.58
N TYR A 202 11.40 -16.61 0.33
CA TYR A 202 10.54 -16.32 -0.80
C TYR A 202 9.55 -17.45 -1.08
N VAL A 203 9.97 -18.71 -0.98
CA VAL A 203 9.07 -19.87 -1.18
C VAL A 203 7.91 -19.83 -0.18
N LYS A 204 8.20 -19.54 1.09
CA LYS A 204 7.16 -19.38 2.12
C LYS A 204 6.23 -18.20 1.81
N LEU A 205 6.79 -17.06 1.39
CA LEU A 205 6.03 -15.86 1.04
C LEU A 205 5.10 -16.11 -0.16
N VAL A 206 5.62 -16.69 -1.24
CA VAL A 206 4.84 -17.07 -2.42
C VAL A 206 3.72 -18.05 -2.05
N SER A 207 3.99 -19.02 -1.17
CA SER A 207 2.95 -19.93 -0.68
C SER A 207 1.84 -19.19 0.06
N ALA A 208 2.19 -18.22 0.90
CA ALA A 208 1.20 -17.42 1.63
C ALA A 208 0.36 -16.55 0.68
N PHE A 209 0.99 -15.94 -0.33
CA PHE A 209 0.26 -15.16 -1.33
C PHE A 209 -0.64 -16.03 -2.23
N LYS A 210 -0.24 -17.28 -2.54
CA LYS A 210 -1.11 -18.24 -3.24
C LYS A 210 -2.38 -18.56 -2.45
N GLU A 211 -2.30 -18.66 -1.14
CA GLU A 211 -3.49 -18.85 -0.30
C GLU A 211 -4.41 -17.64 -0.35
N LEU A 212 -3.85 -16.42 -0.34
CA LEU A 212 -4.62 -15.20 -0.52
C LEU A 212 -5.28 -15.15 -1.91
N ALA A 213 -4.53 -15.49 -2.96
CA ALA A 213 -5.03 -15.50 -4.34
C ALA A 213 -6.27 -16.41 -4.49
N LYS A 214 -6.27 -17.58 -3.84
CA LYS A 214 -7.45 -18.48 -3.81
C LYS A 214 -8.70 -17.81 -3.23
N ALA A 215 -8.56 -16.94 -2.23
CA ALA A 215 -9.69 -16.21 -1.68
C ALA A 215 -10.22 -15.13 -2.64
N TYR A 216 -9.37 -14.62 -3.54
CA TYR A 216 -9.72 -13.63 -4.56
C TYR A 216 -10.19 -14.25 -5.89
N GLU A 217 -9.98 -15.55 -6.14
CA GLU A 217 -10.40 -16.25 -7.37
C GLU A 217 -11.87 -15.95 -7.76
N PRO A 218 -12.85 -16.01 -6.84
CA PRO A 218 -14.26 -15.79 -7.17
C PRO A 218 -14.66 -14.33 -7.41
N VAL A 219 -13.79 -13.36 -7.12
CA VAL A 219 -14.08 -11.93 -7.29
C VAL A 219 -14.12 -11.60 -8.78
N VAL A 220 -15.22 -11.02 -9.23
CA VAL A 220 -15.41 -10.61 -10.62
C VAL A 220 -15.19 -9.11 -10.72
N ILE A 221 -14.25 -8.71 -11.60
CA ILE A 221 -13.93 -7.32 -11.91
C ILE A 221 -14.19 -7.13 -13.40
N GLU A 222 -15.23 -6.38 -13.74
CA GLU A 222 -15.63 -6.11 -15.12
C GLU A 222 -15.37 -4.64 -15.46
N ASN A 223 -14.67 -4.39 -16.55
CA ASN A 223 -14.55 -3.05 -17.10
C ASN A 223 -15.66 -2.87 -18.14
N VAL A 224 -16.62 -2.01 -17.84
CA VAL A 224 -17.65 -1.59 -18.77
C VAL A 224 -17.08 -0.44 -19.57
N GLU A 225 -16.92 -0.63 -20.87
CA GLU A 225 -16.56 0.46 -21.77
C GLU A 225 -17.75 1.40 -21.96
N GLY A 226 -17.49 2.68 -21.97
CA GLY A 226 -18.47 3.69 -22.33
C GLY A 226 -17.80 4.86 -23.02
N GLU A 227 -18.59 5.56 -23.81
CA GLU A 227 -18.13 6.70 -24.59
C GLU A 227 -17.85 7.90 -23.70
N ASP A 228 -16.71 8.53 -23.95
CA ASP A 228 -16.31 9.71 -23.22
C ASP A 228 -17.22 10.90 -23.61
N LYS A 229 -17.77 11.59 -22.62
CA LYS A 229 -18.62 12.78 -22.82
C LYS A 229 -17.85 14.04 -22.49
N VAL A 230 -17.76 14.98 -23.43
CA VAL A 230 -17.15 16.29 -23.18
C VAL A 230 -18.25 17.31 -22.86
N GLU A 231 -18.24 17.84 -21.64
CA GLU A 231 -19.17 18.88 -21.17
C GLU A 231 -18.41 20.15 -20.77
N MET A 232 -19.04 21.31 -20.92
CA MET A 232 -18.46 22.60 -20.53
C MET A 232 -18.98 23.00 -19.15
N LEU A 233 -18.13 22.96 -18.12
CA LEU A 233 -18.45 23.43 -16.77
C LEU A 233 -17.59 24.66 -16.43
N ASN A 234 -18.22 25.79 -16.11
CA ASN A 234 -17.56 27.04 -15.74
C ASN A 234 -16.47 27.50 -16.73
N GLY A 235 -16.68 27.27 -18.04
CA GLY A 235 -15.74 27.65 -19.09
C GLY A 235 -14.55 26.71 -19.28
N GLN A 236 -14.48 25.60 -18.53
CA GLN A 236 -13.51 24.53 -18.73
C GLN A 236 -14.18 23.35 -19.42
N ALA A 237 -13.51 22.80 -20.44
CA ALA A 237 -13.91 21.55 -21.07
C ALA A 237 -13.59 20.40 -20.13
N VAL A 238 -14.57 19.54 -19.90
CA VAL A 238 -14.44 18.46 -18.95
C VAL A 238 -14.99 17.15 -19.50
N THR A 239 -14.13 16.12 -19.53
CA THR A 239 -14.37 14.86 -20.24
C THR A 239 -14.74 13.74 -19.26
N THR A 240 -16.00 13.28 -19.25
CA THR A 240 -16.49 12.10 -18.50
C THR A 240 -16.01 10.88 -19.23
N GLN A 241 -15.11 10.13 -18.60
CA GLN A 241 -14.83 8.81 -19.08
C GLN A 241 -16.10 7.98 -18.98
N GLY A 242 -16.58 7.44 -20.11
CA GLY A 242 -17.80 6.63 -20.10
C GLY A 242 -17.55 5.23 -19.53
N SER A 243 -16.29 4.83 -19.48
CA SER A 243 -15.86 3.52 -19.01
C SER A 243 -15.78 3.46 -17.49
N TYR A 244 -16.30 2.40 -16.86
CA TYR A 244 -16.30 2.20 -15.41
C TYR A 244 -16.05 0.74 -15.01
N THR A 245 -15.55 0.50 -13.80
CA THR A 245 -15.33 -0.85 -13.28
C THR A 245 -16.46 -1.27 -12.35
N VAL A 246 -17.04 -2.45 -12.60
CA VAL A 246 -18.00 -3.11 -11.71
C VAL A 246 -17.30 -4.23 -10.98
N ILE A 247 -17.38 -4.21 -9.65
CA ILE A 247 -16.82 -5.24 -8.78
C ILE A 247 -17.96 -6.01 -8.15
N THR A 248 -17.99 -7.32 -8.42
CA THR A 248 -18.97 -8.24 -7.85
C THR A 248 -18.27 -9.19 -6.89
N VAL A 249 -18.66 -9.11 -5.63
CA VAL A 249 -18.18 -9.96 -4.53
C VAL A 249 -19.35 -10.19 -3.56
N SER A 250 -19.48 -11.39 -2.99
CA SER A 250 -20.48 -11.71 -1.96
C SER A 250 -19.96 -11.39 -0.55
N ASP A 251 -20.84 -11.34 0.44
CA ASP A 251 -20.42 -11.05 1.83
C ASP A 251 -19.62 -12.21 2.44
N GLU A 252 -19.94 -13.45 2.08
CA GLU A 252 -19.16 -14.63 2.44
C GLU A 252 -17.75 -14.55 1.84
N GLN A 253 -17.64 -14.17 0.57
CA GLN A 253 -16.35 -14.00 -0.10
C GLN A 253 -15.53 -12.87 0.54
N MET A 254 -16.16 -11.74 0.86
CA MET A 254 -15.48 -10.66 1.60
C MET A 254 -14.97 -11.12 2.95
N THR A 255 -15.76 -11.91 3.69
CA THR A 255 -15.33 -12.49 4.97
C THR A 255 -14.13 -13.42 4.80
N GLN A 256 -14.11 -14.24 3.75
CA GLN A 256 -12.98 -15.10 3.41
C GLN A 256 -11.72 -14.31 3.05
N ILE A 257 -11.86 -13.27 2.22
CA ILE A 257 -10.75 -12.38 1.83
C ILE A 257 -10.14 -11.73 3.07
N VAL A 258 -10.97 -11.11 3.91
CA VAL A 258 -10.52 -10.45 5.15
C VAL A 258 -9.76 -11.43 6.05
N LYS A 259 -10.25 -12.65 6.24
CA LYS A 259 -9.57 -13.69 7.03
C LYS A 259 -8.25 -14.15 6.38
N ALA A 260 -8.21 -14.25 5.05
CA ALA A 260 -7.00 -14.59 4.32
C ALA A 260 -5.94 -13.51 4.44
N VAL A 261 -6.33 -12.22 4.38
CA VAL A 261 -5.44 -11.08 4.62
C VAL A 261 -4.87 -11.11 6.04
N GLU A 262 -5.70 -11.36 7.06
CA GLU A 262 -5.23 -11.53 8.45
C GLU A 262 -4.21 -12.67 8.59
N THR A 263 -4.46 -13.78 7.89
CA THR A 263 -3.56 -14.95 7.89
C THR A 263 -2.24 -14.63 7.19
N LEU A 264 -2.29 -13.95 6.03
CA LEU A 264 -1.11 -13.51 5.30
C LEU A 264 -0.25 -12.59 6.18
N ARG A 265 -0.89 -11.56 6.76
CA ARG A 265 -0.23 -10.60 7.64
C ARG A 265 0.47 -11.30 8.80
N LYS A 266 -0.22 -12.23 9.47
CA LYS A 266 0.35 -13.03 10.56
C LYS A 266 1.60 -13.80 10.14
N LYS A 267 1.55 -14.50 8.99
CA LYS A 267 2.70 -15.24 8.45
C LYS A 267 3.90 -14.33 8.17
N ILE A 268 3.66 -13.12 7.65
CA ILE A 268 4.71 -12.13 7.44
C ILE A 268 5.29 -11.64 8.77
N THR A 269 4.46 -11.27 9.75
CA THR A 269 4.94 -10.80 11.07
C THR A 269 5.71 -11.85 11.85
N GLU A 270 5.42 -13.13 11.66
CA GLU A 270 6.11 -14.23 12.33
C GLU A 270 7.45 -14.56 11.65
N ALA A 271 7.56 -14.26 10.35
CA ALA A 271 8.80 -14.41 9.60
C ALA A 271 9.78 -13.25 9.85
N LEU A 272 9.27 -12.07 10.19
CA LEU A 272 10.03 -10.87 10.58
C LEU A 272 10.54 -10.96 12.02
#